data_AF-A0A8D8AS49-F1
#
_entry.id   AF-A0A8D8AS49-F1
#
_cell.length_a   1.000
_cell.length_b   1.000
_cell.length_c   1.000
_cell.angle_alpha   90.00
_cell.angle_beta   90.00
_cell.angle_gamma   90.00
#
_symmetry.space_group_name_H-M   'P 1'
#
loop_
_entity.id
_entity.type
_entity.pdbx_description
1 polymer ?
#
loop_
_entity_poly.entity_id
_entity_poly.type
_entity_poly.pdbx_seq_one_letter_code
_entity_poly.pdbx_strand_id
1 'polypeptide(L)'
;MFMDIPAIINYLDFVNIEAVDMQTPERNPKEADYVAPLYELTDRVPGNNVDGLVKVWLGANTPPSKIVVTIPTHGRGWKMNADSGITGVPPLTADGTGPAGPQLQQEGYYTWGETCAMLPNPSNTALKGAQAPLRKVGDPTKRFGSYAFRLPDADGENGLWVSYEDPDSAGNKAAYVKAKGLGGIGINDLSYDDFRGTCAGEKFPILRAAKYRL
;
A
#
# COMPACT_ATOMS: atom_id res chain seq x y z
N MET A 1 -11.22 2.37 -19.07
CA MET A 1 -11.15 3.77 -18.63
C MET A 1 -12.36 4.51 -19.17
N PHE A 2 -13.09 5.24 -18.33
CA PHE A 2 -14.35 5.91 -18.69
C PHE A 2 -14.17 7.39 -19.09
N MET A 3 -12.93 7.90 -19.11
CA MET A 3 -12.61 9.30 -19.39
C MET A 3 -11.96 9.43 -20.77
N ASP A 4 -12.42 10.41 -21.55
CA ASP A 4 -11.73 10.90 -22.74
C ASP A 4 -10.65 11.90 -22.30
N ILE A 5 -9.44 11.38 -22.03
CA ILE A 5 -8.33 12.18 -21.50
C ILE A 5 -7.98 13.38 -22.41
N PRO A 6 -7.78 13.21 -23.73
CA PRO A 6 -7.50 14.33 -24.63
C PRO A 6 -8.57 15.43 -24.60
N ALA A 7 -9.84 15.06 -24.42
CA ALA A 7 -10.93 16.03 -24.34
C ALA A 7 -10.92 16.85 -23.05
N ILE A 8 -10.46 16.29 -21.92
CA ILE A 8 -10.55 16.95 -20.60
C ILE A 8 -9.26 17.62 -20.13
N ILE A 9 -8.08 17.14 -20.54
CA ILE A 9 -6.80 17.55 -19.91
C ILE A 9 -6.44 19.03 -20.10
N ASN A 10 -6.99 19.66 -21.14
CA ASN A 10 -6.81 21.10 -21.37
C ASN A 10 -7.64 21.98 -20.42
N TYR A 11 -8.62 21.40 -19.74
CA TYR A 11 -9.48 22.09 -18.76
C TYR A 11 -9.09 21.83 -17.30
N LEU A 12 -8.10 20.96 -17.06
CA LEU A 12 -7.62 20.60 -15.73
C LEU A 12 -6.25 21.23 -15.47
N ASP A 13 -6.03 21.75 -14.27
CA ASP A 13 -4.69 22.19 -13.84
C ASP A 13 -3.74 21.01 -13.67
N PHE A 14 -4.24 19.94 -13.04
CA PHE A 14 -3.55 18.67 -12.86
C PHE A 14 -4.56 17.54 -12.63
N VAL A 15 -4.09 16.30 -12.64
CA VAL A 15 -4.84 15.09 -12.30
C VAL A 15 -4.12 14.30 -11.22
N ASN A 16 -4.88 13.81 -10.23
CA ASN A 16 -4.38 12.86 -9.25
C ASN A 16 -4.64 11.43 -9.76
N ILE A 17 -3.57 10.66 -9.94
CA ILE A 17 -3.63 9.23 -10.24
C ILE A 17 -3.73 8.47 -8.93
N GLU A 18 -4.95 8.10 -8.56
CA GLU A 18 -5.24 7.26 -7.40
C GLU A 18 -5.00 5.78 -7.70
N ALA A 19 -3.71 5.44 -7.86
CA ALA A 19 -3.25 4.06 -8.02
C ALA A 19 -3.13 3.35 -6.66
N VAL A 20 -4.23 3.35 -5.91
CA VAL A 20 -4.35 2.79 -4.55
C VAL A 20 -5.53 1.82 -4.50
N ASP A 21 -5.59 0.96 -3.49
CA ASP A 21 -6.69 -0.01 -3.32
C ASP A 21 -6.97 -0.85 -4.59
N MET A 22 -5.93 -1.15 -5.36
CA MET A 22 -6.01 -1.95 -6.59
C MET A 22 -6.46 -3.38 -6.32
N GLN A 23 -6.24 -3.82 -5.08
CA GLN A 23 -6.77 -5.03 -4.48
C GLN A 23 -7.24 -4.65 -3.07
N THR A 24 -8.42 -5.15 -2.67
CA THR A 24 -8.91 -4.96 -1.29
C THR A 24 -9.58 -6.24 -0.81
N PRO A 25 -9.58 -6.53 0.50
CA PRO A 25 -10.21 -7.74 1.03
C PRO A 25 -11.73 -7.78 0.82
N GLU A 26 -12.39 -6.63 0.69
CA GLU A 26 -13.82 -6.55 0.39
C GLU A 26 -14.13 -6.95 -1.06
N ARG A 27 -13.23 -6.60 -2.00
CA ARG A 27 -13.39 -6.91 -3.43
C ARG A 27 -12.78 -8.27 -3.81
N ASN A 28 -11.75 -8.68 -3.08
CA ASN A 28 -10.91 -9.85 -3.35
C ASN A 28 -10.73 -10.66 -2.07
N PRO A 29 -11.81 -11.21 -1.47
CA PRO A 29 -11.73 -11.86 -0.17
C PRO A 29 -10.89 -13.15 -0.17
N LYS A 30 -10.69 -13.78 -1.33
CA LYS A 30 -10.00 -15.07 -1.46
C LYS A 30 -8.56 -14.97 -1.95
N GLU A 31 -8.09 -13.77 -2.26
CA GLU A 31 -6.74 -13.53 -2.78
C GLU A 31 -6.17 -12.23 -2.20
N ALA A 32 -5.05 -12.35 -1.48
CA ALA A 32 -4.29 -11.21 -0.98
C ALA A 32 -3.12 -10.91 -1.94
N ASP A 33 -2.96 -9.63 -2.27
CA ASP A 33 -1.92 -9.16 -3.19
C ASP A 33 -1.61 -7.67 -2.94
N TYR A 34 -0.59 -7.14 -3.64
CA TYR A 34 -0.19 -5.73 -3.49
C TYR A 34 -1.32 -4.76 -3.83
N VAL A 35 -1.52 -3.76 -2.96
CA VAL A 35 -2.65 -2.82 -3.08
C VAL A 35 -2.32 -1.58 -3.92
N ALA A 36 -1.03 -1.29 -4.11
CA ALA A 36 -0.56 -0.12 -4.83
C ALA A 36 0.83 -0.33 -5.48
N PRO A 37 1.04 -1.41 -6.26
CA PRO A 37 2.35 -1.71 -6.83
C PRO A 37 2.82 -0.61 -7.79
N LEU A 38 4.11 -0.26 -7.72
CA LEU A 38 4.69 0.78 -8.58
C LEU A 38 4.76 0.30 -10.04
N TYR A 39 5.11 -0.96 -10.26
CA TYR A 39 5.22 -1.57 -11.58
C TYR A 39 4.38 -2.84 -11.71
N GLU A 40 4.20 -3.27 -12.95
CA GLU A 40 3.49 -4.49 -13.29
C GLU A 40 4.13 -5.75 -12.70
N LEU A 41 3.26 -6.62 -12.18
CA LEU A 41 3.59 -7.97 -11.74
C LEU A 41 3.16 -8.98 -12.82
N THR A 42 3.97 -10.02 -13.01
CA THR A 42 3.64 -11.15 -13.87
C THR A 42 2.37 -11.85 -13.35
N ASP A 43 1.55 -12.36 -14.27
CA ASP A 43 0.30 -13.07 -13.97
C ASP A 43 -0.71 -12.24 -13.15
N ARG A 44 -0.73 -10.92 -13.37
CA ARG A 44 -1.74 -9.99 -12.86
C ARG A 44 -2.43 -9.24 -13.98
N VAL A 45 -3.48 -8.50 -13.61
CA VAL A 45 -4.20 -7.62 -14.54
C VAL A 45 -3.21 -6.57 -15.10
N PRO A 46 -2.92 -6.60 -16.41
CA PRO A 46 -1.98 -5.67 -17.02
C PRO A 46 -2.40 -4.21 -16.80
N GLY A 47 -1.44 -3.35 -16.51
CA GLY A 47 -1.69 -1.94 -16.24
C GLY A 47 -2.36 -1.62 -14.90
N ASN A 48 -2.73 -2.61 -14.06
CA ASN A 48 -3.23 -2.38 -12.70
C ASN A 48 -2.07 -2.13 -11.71
N ASN A 49 -1.32 -1.06 -11.97
CA ASN A 49 -0.17 -0.58 -11.19
C ASN A 49 0.05 0.91 -11.46
N VAL A 50 0.83 1.59 -10.63
CA VAL A 50 1.09 3.03 -10.73
C VAL A 50 1.64 3.40 -12.11
N ASP A 51 2.70 2.73 -12.58
CA ASP A 51 3.35 3.05 -13.86
C ASP A 51 2.43 2.78 -15.06
N GLY A 52 1.62 1.73 -14.99
CA GLY A 52 0.58 1.42 -15.98
C GLY A 52 -0.42 2.56 -16.11
N LEU A 53 -0.99 3.02 -15.00
CA LEU A 53 -1.94 4.13 -15.00
C LEU A 53 -1.29 5.45 -15.44
N VAL A 54 -0.06 5.74 -15.01
CA VAL A 54 0.67 6.93 -15.49
C VAL A 54 0.91 6.88 -17.00
N LYS A 55 1.31 5.72 -17.54
CA LYS A 55 1.52 5.53 -18.99
C LYS A 55 0.25 5.75 -19.80
N VAL A 56 -0.92 5.42 -19.26
CA VAL A 56 -2.20 5.70 -19.92
C VAL A 56 -2.40 7.21 -20.13
N TRP A 57 -2.12 8.03 -19.12
CA TRP A 57 -2.22 9.49 -19.23
C TRP A 57 -1.16 10.09 -20.15
N LEU A 58 0.09 9.64 -20.02
CA LEU A 58 1.18 10.07 -20.89
C LEU A 58 0.92 9.70 -22.37
N GLY A 59 0.42 8.49 -22.63
CA GLY A 59 0.06 8.02 -23.97
C GLY A 59 -1.10 8.79 -24.60
N ALA A 60 -1.93 9.45 -23.78
CA ALA A 60 -2.97 10.37 -24.21
C ALA A 60 -2.47 11.82 -24.37
N ASN A 61 -1.16 12.04 -24.46
CA ASN A 61 -0.50 13.36 -24.58
C ASN A 61 -0.76 14.31 -23.40
N THR A 62 -1.01 13.76 -22.21
CA THR A 62 -1.08 14.58 -20.99
C THR A 62 0.31 15.15 -20.68
N PRO A 63 0.46 16.47 -20.47
CA PRO A 63 1.73 17.03 -20.02
C PRO A 63 2.18 16.37 -18.71
N PRO A 64 3.41 15.82 -18.62
CA PRO A 64 3.87 15.11 -17.42
C PRO A 64 3.73 15.95 -16.13
N SER A 65 3.98 17.26 -16.22
CA SER A 65 3.85 18.22 -15.13
C SER A 65 2.42 18.38 -14.58
N LYS A 66 1.40 17.87 -15.28
CA LYS A 66 0.00 17.82 -14.81
C LYS A 66 -0.35 16.51 -14.11
N ILE A 67 0.54 15.51 -14.10
CA ILE A 67 0.26 14.19 -13.51
C ILE A 67 0.78 14.17 -12.08
N VAL A 68 -0.10 13.96 -11.11
CA VAL A 68 0.24 13.80 -9.69
C VAL A 68 -0.02 12.35 -9.31
N VAL A 69 0.94 11.68 -8.66
CA VAL A 69 0.77 10.27 -8.23
C VAL A 69 0.42 10.20 -6.75
N THR A 70 -0.71 9.59 -6.43
CA THR A 70 -1.15 9.44 -5.03
C THR A 70 -0.42 8.29 -4.34
N ILE A 71 0.07 8.55 -3.13
CA ILE A 71 0.67 7.55 -2.22
C ILE A 71 -0.31 7.30 -1.06
N PRO A 72 -0.74 6.06 -0.82
CA PRO A 72 -1.60 5.73 0.30
C PRO A 72 -0.80 5.73 1.61
N THR A 73 -1.43 6.13 2.70
CA THR A 73 -0.88 6.06 4.08
C THR A 73 -1.60 5.01 4.92
N HIS A 74 -2.49 4.23 4.30
CA HIS A 74 -3.15 3.08 4.87
C HIS A 74 -2.62 1.77 4.28
N GLY A 75 -2.95 0.67 4.95
CA GLY A 75 -2.77 -0.69 4.47
C GLY A 75 -4.09 -1.43 4.36
N ARG A 76 -4.11 -2.45 3.49
CA ARG A 76 -5.20 -3.42 3.41
C ARG A 76 -4.74 -4.77 3.92
N GLY A 77 -5.58 -5.47 4.67
CA GLY A 77 -5.21 -6.77 5.24
C GLY A 77 -6.27 -7.84 5.14
N TRP A 78 -5.78 -9.07 5.04
CA TRP A 78 -6.54 -10.29 4.80
C TRP A 78 -6.27 -11.31 5.89
N LYS A 79 -7.29 -12.09 6.27
CA LYS A 79 -7.09 -13.29 7.11
C LYS A 79 -6.29 -14.33 6.31
N MET A 80 -5.22 -14.84 6.91
CA MET A 80 -4.51 -16.02 6.41
C MET A 80 -5.06 -17.28 7.10
N ASN A 81 -5.09 -18.39 6.36
CA ASN A 81 -5.46 -19.71 6.86
C ASN A 81 -4.40 -20.74 6.45
N ALA A 82 -4.64 -22.04 6.67
CA ALA A 82 -3.71 -23.10 6.32
C ALA A 82 -3.38 -23.16 4.81
N ASP A 83 -4.33 -22.77 3.95
CA ASP A 83 -4.18 -22.79 2.49
C ASP A 83 -3.37 -21.59 1.97
N SER A 84 -3.16 -20.55 2.79
CA SER A 84 -2.33 -19.38 2.46
C SER A 84 -0.85 -19.70 2.23
N GLY A 85 -0.38 -20.88 2.67
CA GLY A 85 1.02 -21.26 2.64
C GLY A 85 1.88 -20.50 3.66
N ILE A 86 3.20 -20.71 3.61
CA ILE A 86 4.13 -20.26 4.66
C ILE A 86 5.06 -19.11 4.25
N THR A 87 5.08 -18.75 2.97
CA THR A 87 6.07 -17.80 2.43
C THR A 87 5.62 -16.34 2.56
N GLY A 88 4.30 -16.09 2.59
CA GLY A 88 3.71 -14.76 2.55
C GLY A 88 3.83 -14.05 1.20
N VAL A 89 4.41 -14.70 0.18
CA VAL A 89 4.62 -14.11 -1.15
C VAL A 89 3.28 -14.05 -1.90
N PRO A 90 2.83 -12.86 -2.35
CA PRO A 90 1.58 -12.73 -3.08
C PRO A 90 1.71 -13.16 -4.57
N PRO A 91 0.63 -13.62 -5.22
CA PRO A 91 -0.72 -13.67 -4.68
C PRO A 91 -0.83 -14.88 -3.76
N LEU A 92 -1.60 -14.77 -2.68
CA LEU A 92 -1.82 -15.89 -1.80
C LEU A 92 -3.30 -16.06 -1.45
N THR A 93 -3.70 -17.30 -1.22
CA THR A 93 -5.06 -17.64 -0.80
C THR A 93 -5.36 -16.97 0.53
N ALA A 94 -6.47 -16.25 0.59
CA ALA A 94 -6.94 -15.53 1.76
C ALA A 94 -8.34 -15.99 2.18
N ASP A 95 -8.74 -15.62 3.39
CA ASP A 95 -10.06 -15.95 3.93
C ASP A 95 -10.82 -14.73 4.46
N GLY A 96 -10.96 -13.74 3.59
CA GLY A 96 -11.71 -12.51 3.87
C GLY A 96 -10.88 -11.41 4.52
N THR A 97 -11.59 -10.47 5.12
CA THR A 97 -11.05 -9.29 5.78
C THR A 97 -10.20 -9.68 6.99
N GLY A 98 -9.07 -9.01 7.16
CA GLY A 98 -8.36 -9.03 8.45
C GLY A 98 -9.20 -8.37 9.55
N PRO A 99 -8.92 -8.67 10.83
CA PRO A 99 -9.68 -8.10 11.94
C PRO A 99 -9.56 -6.57 12.00
N ALA A 100 -10.56 -5.90 12.57
CA ALA A 100 -10.52 -4.45 12.74
C ALA A 100 -9.40 -4.02 13.71
N GLY A 101 -8.64 -2.99 13.31
CA GLY A 101 -7.65 -2.34 14.17
C GLY A 101 -8.28 -1.50 15.29
N PRO A 102 -7.54 -1.18 16.36
CA PRO A 102 -8.07 -0.46 17.52
C PRO A 102 -8.36 1.03 17.26
N GLN A 103 -7.81 1.63 16.21
CA GLN A 103 -8.00 3.05 15.89
C GLN A 103 -9.10 3.25 14.86
N LEU A 104 -9.02 2.56 13.70
CA LEU A 104 -10.02 2.72 12.64
C LEU A 104 -11.31 1.95 12.90
N GLN A 105 -11.23 0.85 13.66
CA GLN A 105 -12.36 -0.06 13.90
C GLN A 105 -13.03 -0.56 12.60
N GLN A 106 -12.26 -0.63 11.51
CA GLN A 106 -12.71 -1.14 10.22
C GLN A 106 -11.91 -2.39 9.87
N GLU A 107 -12.61 -3.47 9.53
CA GLU A 107 -11.97 -4.73 9.13
C GLU A 107 -11.17 -4.57 7.84
N GLY A 108 -9.98 -5.16 7.81
CA GLY A 108 -9.12 -5.18 6.63
C GLY A 108 -8.55 -3.82 6.22
N TYR A 109 -8.70 -2.77 7.04
CA TYR A 109 -8.22 -1.42 6.79
C TYR A 109 -7.40 -0.94 7.99
N TYR A 110 -6.15 -0.54 7.76
CA TYR A 110 -5.24 -0.15 8.83
C TYR A 110 -4.55 1.17 8.50
N THR A 111 -4.46 2.08 9.47
CA THR A 111 -3.54 3.22 9.35
C THR A 111 -2.08 2.76 9.28
N TRP A 112 -1.18 3.63 8.85
CA TRP A 112 0.25 3.42 9.03
C TRP A 112 0.60 3.23 10.52
N GLY A 113 -0.02 4.00 11.41
CA GLY A 113 0.18 3.86 12.86
C GLY A 113 -0.15 2.47 13.38
N GLU A 114 -1.30 1.91 13.00
CA GLU A 114 -1.71 0.55 13.37
C GLU A 114 -0.80 -0.51 12.74
N THR A 115 -0.49 -0.35 11.45
CA THR A 115 0.38 -1.29 10.73
C THR A 115 1.77 -1.33 11.35
N CYS A 116 2.36 -0.17 11.65
CA CYS A 116 3.64 -0.08 12.33
C CYS A 116 3.60 -0.71 13.73
N ALA A 117 2.52 -0.50 14.50
CA ALA A 117 2.38 -1.12 15.82
C ALA A 117 2.32 -2.65 15.77
N MET A 118 1.87 -3.22 14.64
CA MET A 118 1.89 -4.66 14.38
C MET A 118 3.27 -5.17 13.93
N LEU A 119 4.18 -4.32 13.47
CA LEU A 119 5.56 -4.71 13.16
C LEU A 119 6.39 -4.93 14.44
N PRO A 120 7.55 -5.63 14.38
CA PRO A 120 8.34 -5.93 15.57
C PRO A 120 8.80 -4.65 16.28
N ASN A 121 8.47 -4.54 17.56
CA ASN A 121 8.88 -3.47 18.45
C ASN A 121 9.09 -4.01 19.87
N PRO A 122 9.78 -3.26 20.77
CA PRO A 122 10.10 -3.76 22.11
C PRO A 122 8.90 -4.24 22.95
N SER A 123 7.69 -3.75 22.64
CA SER A 123 6.47 -4.10 23.37
C SER A 123 5.79 -5.37 22.86
N ASN A 124 6.06 -5.81 21.62
CA ASN A 124 5.33 -6.94 21.02
C ASN A 124 6.19 -8.17 20.68
N THR A 125 7.53 -8.08 20.68
CA THR A 125 8.41 -9.18 20.22
C THR A 125 8.24 -10.50 20.97
N ALA A 126 7.79 -10.45 22.24
CA ALA A 126 7.55 -11.65 23.05
C ALA A 126 6.08 -12.13 23.02
N LEU A 127 5.17 -11.35 22.43
CA LEU A 127 3.74 -11.66 22.39
C LEU A 127 3.44 -12.81 21.42
N LYS A 128 2.29 -13.45 21.64
CA LYS A 128 1.81 -14.65 20.92
C LYS A 128 0.40 -14.44 20.39
N GLY A 129 -0.03 -15.33 19.50
CA GLY A 129 -1.35 -15.30 18.87
C GLY A 129 -1.62 -13.99 18.13
N ALA A 130 -2.83 -13.45 18.30
CA ALA A 130 -3.28 -12.21 17.65
C ALA A 130 -2.35 -10.99 17.84
N GLN A 131 -1.57 -10.97 18.93
CA GLN A 131 -0.69 -9.86 19.28
C GLN A 131 0.79 -10.10 18.90
N ALA A 132 1.14 -11.28 18.38
CA ALA A 132 2.49 -11.52 17.89
C ALA A 132 2.80 -10.59 16.71
N PRO A 133 4.05 -10.12 16.55
CA PRO A 133 4.38 -9.19 15.49
C PRO A 133 4.22 -9.82 14.10
N LEU A 134 3.81 -9.01 13.14
CA LEU A 134 3.93 -9.32 11.72
C LEU A 134 5.40 -9.34 11.32
N ARG A 135 5.76 -10.25 10.42
CA ARG A 135 7.05 -10.24 9.73
C ARG A 135 6.96 -9.30 8.54
N LYS A 136 7.68 -8.17 8.59
CA LYS A 136 7.88 -7.29 7.44
C LYS A 136 8.64 -8.02 6.33
N VAL A 137 8.16 -7.86 5.10
CA VAL A 137 8.87 -8.21 3.88
C VAL A 137 8.90 -6.98 2.99
N GLY A 138 10.10 -6.42 2.82
CA GLY A 138 10.33 -5.36 1.84
C GLY A 138 10.63 -5.95 0.47
N ASP A 139 10.31 -5.19 -0.57
CA ASP A 139 10.70 -5.51 -1.93
C ASP A 139 12.11 -4.96 -2.24
N PRO A 140 13.16 -5.81 -2.34
CA PRO A 140 14.52 -5.35 -2.63
C PRO A 140 14.65 -4.71 -4.02
N THR A 141 13.73 -5.00 -4.94
CA THR A 141 13.67 -4.40 -6.27
C THR A 141 13.00 -3.03 -6.27
N LYS A 142 12.29 -2.68 -5.18
CA LYS A 142 11.56 -1.40 -4.99
C LYS A 142 10.45 -1.17 -6.01
N ARG A 143 9.83 -2.23 -6.51
CA ARG A 143 8.86 -2.20 -7.61
C ARG A 143 7.41 -2.42 -7.18
N PHE A 144 7.15 -3.09 -6.07
CA PHE A 144 5.80 -3.57 -5.74
C PHE A 144 5.25 -3.01 -4.44
N GLY A 145 6.13 -2.54 -3.53
CA GLY A 145 5.75 -2.01 -2.23
C GLY A 145 6.16 -2.94 -1.10
N SER A 146 5.58 -2.70 0.09
CA SER A 146 5.86 -3.46 1.30
C SER A 146 4.64 -4.28 1.71
N TYR A 147 4.89 -5.45 2.29
CA TYR A 147 3.87 -6.20 3.00
C TYR A 147 4.43 -6.75 4.30
N ALA A 148 3.54 -7.18 5.19
CA ALA A 148 3.90 -7.87 6.40
C ALA A 148 2.87 -8.94 6.72
N PHE A 149 3.32 -10.05 7.29
CA PHE A 149 2.43 -11.17 7.54
C PHE A 149 2.78 -11.95 8.80
N ARG A 150 1.78 -12.65 9.34
CA ARG A 150 1.91 -13.63 10.42
C ARG A 150 1.13 -14.86 10.00
N LEU A 151 1.78 -16.02 10.09
CA LEU A 151 1.14 -17.30 9.82
C LEU A 151 0.03 -17.58 10.84
N PRO A 152 -1.02 -18.33 10.46
CA PRO A 152 -2.00 -18.79 11.43
C PRO A 152 -1.34 -19.66 12.50
N ASP A 153 -1.91 -19.62 13.69
CA ASP A 153 -1.56 -20.49 14.81
C ASP A 153 -1.98 -21.95 14.50
N ALA A 154 -1.61 -22.88 15.39
CA ALA A 154 -1.87 -24.32 15.19
C ALA A 154 -3.37 -24.67 15.08
N ASP A 155 -4.25 -23.82 15.61
CA ASP A 155 -5.72 -23.93 15.51
C ASP A 155 -6.29 -23.25 14.25
N GLY A 156 -5.45 -22.67 13.40
CA GLY A 156 -5.85 -21.99 12.17
C GLY A 156 -6.22 -20.51 12.34
N GLU A 157 -6.09 -19.95 13.54
CA GLU A 157 -6.48 -18.56 13.83
C GLU A 157 -5.31 -17.58 13.78
N ASN A 158 -5.62 -16.28 13.88
CA ASN A 158 -4.65 -15.18 13.98
C ASN A 158 -3.71 -14.98 12.77
N GLY A 159 -3.88 -15.72 11.69
CA GLY A 159 -3.18 -15.48 10.44
C GLY A 159 -3.58 -14.14 9.82
N LEU A 160 -2.61 -13.31 9.46
CA LEU A 160 -2.85 -11.97 8.92
C LEU A 160 -1.78 -11.62 7.88
N TRP A 161 -2.21 -11.10 6.74
CA TRP A 161 -1.34 -10.53 5.71
C TRP A 161 -1.78 -9.09 5.43
N VAL A 162 -0.86 -8.14 5.40
CA VAL A 162 -1.14 -6.71 5.18
C VAL A 162 -0.22 -6.15 4.10
N SER A 163 -0.79 -5.58 3.04
CA SER A 163 -0.07 -4.75 2.06
C SER A 163 -0.24 -3.29 2.42
N TYR A 164 0.85 -2.53 2.40
CA TYR A 164 0.88 -1.14 2.85
C TYR A 164 2.05 -0.36 2.24
N GLU A 165 2.07 0.94 2.49
CA GLU A 165 3.24 1.79 2.26
C GLU A 165 3.94 2.10 3.59
N ASP A 166 5.27 2.09 3.56
CA ASP A 166 6.11 2.63 4.63
C ASP A 166 6.92 3.81 4.10
N PRO A 167 7.70 4.50 4.96
CA PRO A 167 8.55 5.61 4.53
C PRO A 167 9.49 5.26 3.36
N ASP A 168 10.00 4.03 3.29
CA ASP A 168 10.93 3.63 2.23
C ASP A 168 10.20 3.46 0.90
N SER A 169 9.07 2.74 0.88
CA SER A 169 8.29 2.52 -0.34
C SER A 169 7.63 3.82 -0.85
N ALA A 170 7.16 4.69 0.05
CA ALA A 170 6.68 6.02 -0.30
C ALA A 170 7.80 6.89 -0.90
N GLY A 171 9.00 6.83 -0.33
CA GLY A 171 10.18 7.49 -0.88
C GLY A 171 10.54 6.98 -2.29
N ASN A 172 10.37 5.68 -2.56
CA ASN A 172 10.60 5.12 -3.89
C ASN A 172 9.57 5.61 -4.92
N LYS A 173 8.30 5.75 -4.54
CA LYS A 173 7.26 6.34 -5.40
C LYS A 173 7.54 7.82 -5.72
N ALA A 174 7.98 8.59 -4.73
CA ALA A 174 8.40 9.97 -4.95
C ALA A 174 9.62 10.05 -5.89
N ALA A 175 10.60 9.16 -5.74
CA ALA A 175 11.74 9.09 -6.65
C ALA A 175 11.32 8.72 -8.08
N TYR A 176 10.33 7.83 -8.25
CA TYR A 176 9.73 7.53 -9.55
C TYR A 176 9.08 8.76 -10.20
N VAL A 177 8.26 9.50 -9.44
CA VAL A 177 7.61 10.75 -9.87
C VAL A 177 8.66 11.74 -10.37
N LYS A 178 9.72 11.96 -9.59
CA LYS A 178 10.83 12.84 -9.95
C LYS A 178 11.54 12.38 -11.21
N ALA A 179 11.89 11.10 -11.31
CA ALA A 179 12.61 10.55 -12.46
C ALA A 179 11.81 10.63 -13.77
N LYS A 180 10.47 10.60 -13.67
CA LYS A 180 9.56 10.72 -14.82
C LYS A 180 9.18 12.18 -15.15
N GLY A 181 9.63 13.15 -14.36
CA GLY A 181 9.28 14.56 -14.54
C GLY A 181 7.78 14.83 -14.35
N LEU A 182 7.12 14.06 -13.49
CA LEU A 182 5.70 14.23 -13.20
C LEU A 182 5.45 15.46 -12.31
N GLY A 183 4.20 15.92 -12.27
CA GLY A 183 3.78 17.12 -11.53
C GLY A 183 3.97 17.05 -10.02
N GLY A 184 3.97 15.84 -9.43
CA GLY A 184 4.28 15.66 -8.01
C GLY A 184 3.63 14.42 -7.41
N ILE A 185 3.50 14.42 -6.08
CA ILE A 185 2.79 13.39 -5.32
C ILE A 185 1.51 13.96 -4.69
N GLY A 186 0.51 13.09 -4.53
CA GLY A 186 -0.60 13.25 -3.59
C GLY A 186 -0.44 12.29 -2.41
N ILE A 187 -1.09 12.58 -1.29
CA ILE A 187 -1.13 11.70 -0.11
C ILE A 187 -2.59 11.36 0.20
N ASN A 188 -2.90 10.06 0.32
CA ASN A 188 -4.24 9.56 0.68
C ASN A 188 -4.16 8.69 1.95
N ASP A 189 -4.42 9.24 3.13
CA ASP A 189 -4.52 10.67 3.44
C ASP A 189 -3.70 11.04 4.69
N LEU A 190 -3.76 12.29 5.13
CA LEU A 190 -2.97 12.74 6.29
C LEU A 190 -3.40 12.09 7.61
N SER A 191 -4.65 11.62 7.71
CA SER A 191 -5.21 11.04 8.93
C SER A 191 -4.75 9.61 9.18
N TYR A 192 -4.35 8.88 8.14
CA TYR A 192 -3.82 7.52 8.26
C TYR A 192 -2.30 7.45 8.38
N ASP A 193 -1.58 8.55 8.10
CA ASP A 193 -0.16 8.65 8.47
C ASP A 193 0.00 8.74 10.00
N ASP A 194 1.20 8.52 10.52
CA ASP A 194 1.47 8.64 11.96
C ASP A 194 1.64 10.11 12.36
N PHE A 195 0.55 10.87 12.32
CA PHE A 195 0.53 12.29 12.69
C PHE A 195 0.84 12.54 14.17
N ARG A 196 0.78 11.49 15.01
CA ARG A 196 1.10 11.55 16.44
C ARG A 196 2.57 11.23 16.74
N GLY A 197 3.27 10.54 15.83
CA GLY A 197 4.67 10.12 16.01
C GLY A 197 4.82 8.97 17.00
N THR A 198 3.83 8.07 17.04
CA THR A 198 3.76 6.95 17.98
C THR A 198 4.59 5.73 17.57
N CYS A 199 4.83 5.55 16.27
CA CYS A 199 5.54 4.41 15.70
C CYS A 199 7.06 4.51 15.93
N ALA A 200 7.67 5.64 15.52
CA ALA A 200 9.12 5.83 15.54
C ALA A 200 9.55 7.18 16.14
N GLY A 201 8.65 7.87 16.85
CA GLY A 201 8.92 9.19 17.43
C GLY A 201 8.88 10.35 16.44
N GLU A 202 8.62 10.11 15.15
CA GLU A 202 8.51 11.12 14.11
C GLU A 202 7.06 11.27 13.61
N LYS A 203 6.56 12.51 13.55
CA LYS A 203 5.23 12.79 13.00
C LYS A 203 5.26 12.79 11.47
N PHE A 204 4.20 12.26 10.85
CA PHE A 204 4.03 12.20 9.39
C PHE A 204 5.19 11.54 8.64
N PRO A 205 5.64 10.34 9.06
CA PRO A 205 6.82 9.70 8.49
C PRO A 205 6.68 9.37 7.00
N ILE A 206 5.49 8.94 6.53
CA ILE A 206 5.27 8.64 5.11
C ILE A 206 5.33 9.92 4.27
N LEU A 207 4.57 10.96 4.67
CA LEU A 207 4.59 12.25 3.98
C LEU A 207 6.01 12.85 3.93
N ARG A 208 6.74 12.81 5.05
CA ARG A 208 8.11 13.35 5.13
C ARG A 208 9.06 12.61 4.20
N ALA A 209 9.00 11.28 4.18
CA ALA A 209 9.87 10.49 3.33
C ALA A 209 9.59 10.72 1.84
N ALA A 210 8.32 10.82 1.45
CA ALA A 210 7.95 11.15 0.08
C ALA A 210 8.42 12.57 -0.30
N LYS A 211 8.20 13.57 0.56
CA LYS A 211 8.69 14.94 0.37
C LYS A 211 10.22 15.01 0.23
N TYR A 212 10.96 14.24 1.04
CA TYR A 212 12.42 14.25 1.04
C TYR A 212 13.03 13.71 -0.27
N ARG A 213 12.27 12.91 -1.03
CA ARG A 213 12.72 12.27 -2.28
C ARG A 213 12.23 12.94 -3.56
N LEU A 214 11.43 14.01 -3.44
CA LEU A 214 11.05 14.89 -4.55
C LEU A 214 12.17 15.83 -5.01
#